data_AF-A0A8C3RHJ6-F1
#
_entry.id   AF-A0A8C3RHJ6-F1
#
_cell.length_a   1.000
_cell.length_b   1.000
_cell.length_c   1.000
_cell.angle_alpha   90.00
_cell.angle_beta   90.00
_cell.angle_gamma   90.00
#
_symmetry.space_group_name_H-M   'P 1'
#
loop_
_entity.id
_entity.type
_entity.pdbx_description
1 polymer ?
#
loop_
_entity_poly.entity_id
_entity_poly.type
_entity_poly.pdbx_seq_one_letter_code
_entity_poly.pdbx_strand_id
1 'polypeptide(L)'
;MARLTKRRQADTKAIQHLWAAIEIIRNQKQIANIDRITKYMSRVHGMHPKETTRQLSLAVKDGLIVETLTVGCKGSKAGIEQEGYWLPGDEIDWETENHDWYCFECHLPGEVLICDLCFRVYHSKCLSDEFRLRDSSSHWQCPVCRSIKKKNTSKQEMSTYLRFIVSRMKERAIDLNKKGKDNKHPMYRRLVHSAVDVPTIQEKVNEGKYRSYEEFKADAQLLLHNTVIFYGADSEQADIARMLYKDTCHELDELQLCKNCFYLSNARPDNWFCYPCIPNHELVWAKMKGFGFWPAKVMQKEDNQVDVRFFGHHHQRAWIPSENIQDITVNIHRLHVKRSMGWKKACDELELHQRFLREGRFWKSKNEDKGEEEAESSISSTSNEQLKVTQEPRAKKGRRNQSMELKKEEPEPETEAVSSSQEIPTMPQPIEKVSVSTQTKKLSASSPKMLHRSTQTSNDGVCQNMCHDKYTKIFNDFKDRMKADHKRETERVVREAVEKLRTEMEEEKRQAVNKAVANAQGEMDRKCKQVKEKCKEEFLEEIKKLAGQHKQLISQTKKKQWCYNCEEEAMYHCCWNTSYCSIKCQQEHWHAEHKRTCRRKR
;
A
#
# COMPACT_ATOMS: atom_id res chain seq x y z
N MET A 1 -35.85 10.75 -19.00
CA MET A 1 -35.53 12.07 -19.60
C MET A 1 -34.54 12.75 -18.67
N ALA A 2 -33.40 13.18 -19.21
CA ALA A 2 -32.31 13.67 -18.39
C ALA A 2 -32.58 15.08 -17.84
N ARG A 3 -32.65 15.18 -16.51
CA ARG A 3 -33.09 16.39 -15.81
C ARG A 3 -31.96 16.99 -14.98
N LEU A 4 -31.61 18.24 -15.27
CA LEU A 4 -30.86 19.08 -14.32
C LEU A 4 -31.72 19.22 -13.05
N THR A 5 -31.17 18.73 -11.95
CA THR A 5 -31.87 18.58 -10.67
C THR A 5 -31.06 19.28 -9.59
N LYS A 6 -31.68 20.23 -8.90
CA LYS A 6 -31.08 20.86 -7.72
C LYS A 6 -31.23 19.89 -6.55
N ARG A 7 -30.11 19.24 -6.19
CA ARG A 7 -29.99 18.49 -4.93
C ARG A 7 -29.56 19.49 -3.84
N ARG A 8 -28.75 19.05 -2.88
CA ARG A 8 -28.22 19.89 -1.80
C ARG A 8 -27.42 21.08 -2.31
N GLN A 9 -27.29 22.10 -1.46
CA GLN A 9 -26.74 23.42 -1.80
C GLN A 9 -25.78 23.95 -0.73
N ALA A 10 -25.85 23.46 0.51
CA ALA A 10 -24.92 23.76 1.58
C ALA A 10 -23.55 23.10 1.34
N ASP A 11 -22.48 23.83 1.65
CA ASP A 11 -21.10 23.34 1.51
C ASP A 11 -20.77 22.31 2.61
N THR A 12 -20.17 21.18 2.24
CA THR A 12 -19.94 20.05 3.15
C THR A 12 -19.03 20.42 4.32
N LYS A 13 -18.03 21.28 4.10
CA LYS A 13 -17.12 21.76 5.15
C LYS A 13 -17.80 22.80 6.04
N ALA A 14 -18.63 23.68 5.46
CA ALA A 14 -19.48 24.59 6.23
C ALA A 14 -20.46 23.84 7.14
N ILE A 15 -21.09 22.76 6.65
CA ILE A 15 -21.98 21.89 7.45
C ILE A 15 -21.23 21.30 8.65
N GLN A 16 -20.02 20.74 8.44
CA GLN A 16 -19.19 20.18 9.53
C GLN A 16 -18.86 21.22 10.61
N HIS A 17 -18.45 22.43 10.20
CA HIS A 17 -18.17 23.52 11.12
C HIS A 17 -19.43 23.99 11.88
N LEU A 18 -20.59 24.08 11.20
CA LEU A 18 -21.86 24.43 11.83
C LEU A 18 -22.33 23.37 12.83
N TRP A 19 -22.14 22.08 12.53
CA TRP A 19 -22.42 20.98 13.44
C TRP A 19 -21.59 21.09 14.72
N ALA A 20 -20.26 21.25 14.59
CA ALA A 20 -19.37 21.45 15.74
C ALA A 20 -19.72 22.71 16.56
N ALA A 21 -20.12 23.80 15.90
CA ALA A 21 -20.60 25.01 16.56
C ALA A 21 -21.86 24.75 17.40
N ILE A 22 -22.87 24.09 16.81
CA ILE A 22 -24.12 23.74 17.50
C ILE A 22 -23.83 22.82 18.69
N GLU A 23 -23.06 21.75 18.50
CA GLU A 23 -22.70 20.80 19.55
C GLU A 23 -22.01 21.50 20.73
N ILE A 24 -20.99 22.32 20.49
CA ILE A 24 -20.25 23.02 21.56
C ILE A 24 -21.15 24.00 22.32
N ILE A 25 -22.06 24.71 21.64
CA ILE A 25 -23.00 25.62 22.30
C ILE A 25 -24.05 24.83 23.14
N ARG A 26 -24.53 23.69 22.62
CA ARG A 26 -25.50 22.81 23.31
C ARG A 26 -24.87 22.11 24.52
N ASN A 27 -23.62 21.67 24.44
CA ASN A 27 -22.87 21.10 25.55
C ASN A 27 -22.63 22.11 26.68
N GLN A 28 -22.53 23.42 26.37
CA GLN A 28 -22.56 24.51 27.36
C GLN A 28 -23.95 24.80 27.95
N LYS A 29 -24.96 23.99 27.61
CA LYS A 29 -26.38 24.13 28.02
C LYS A 29 -26.99 25.48 27.61
N GLN A 30 -26.62 25.97 26.41
CA GLN A 30 -27.17 27.17 25.78
C GLN A 30 -27.93 26.80 24.49
N ILE A 31 -28.87 27.66 24.07
CA ILE A 31 -29.48 27.56 22.73
C ILE A 31 -28.43 27.98 21.69
N ALA A 32 -28.15 27.11 20.72
CA ALA A 32 -27.44 27.48 19.51
C ALA A 32 -28.37 28.33 18.63
N ASN A 33 -28.26 29.65 18.74
CA ASN A 33 -28.98 30.62 17.91
C ASN A 33 -28.02 31.29 16.91
N ILE A 34 -28.57 32.01 15.92
CA ILE A 34 -27.79 32.62 14.82
C ILE A 34 -26.62 33.48 15.34
N ASP A 35 -26.86 34.25 16.40
CA ASP A 35 -25.88 35.08 17.12
C ASP A 35 -24.65 34.28 17.60
N ARG A 36 -24.89 33.20 18.36
CA ARG A 36 -23.83 32.39 18.97
C ARG A 36 -23.09 31.57 17.92
N ILE A 37 -23.80 30.98 16.95
CA ILE A 37 -23.22 30.23 15.84
C ILE A 37 -22.32 31.17 15.03
N THR A 38 -22.80 32.36 14.65
CA THR A 38 -22.02 33.37 13.92
C THR A 38 -20.76 33.79 14.66
N LYS A 39 -20.86 34.08 15.96
CA LYS A 39 -19.71 34.46 16.83
C LYS A 39 -18.71 33.32 16.98
N TYR A 40 -19.16 32.07 17.06
CA TYR A 40 -18.28 30.89 17.05
C TYR A 40 -17.57 30.74 15.70
N MET A 41 -18.34 30.73 14.60
CA MET A 41 -17.86 30.48 13.23
C MET A 41 -16.86 31.53 12.75
N SER A 42 -17.10 32.81 13.07
CA SER A 42 -16.15 33.90 12.77
C SER A 42 -14.86 33.79 13.58
N ARG A 43 -14.94 33.34 14.84
CA ARG A 43 -13.79 33.24 15.76
C ARG A 43 -12.91 32.01 15.54
N VAL A 44 -13.51 30.87 15.23
CA VAL A 44 -12.82 29.57 15.15
C VAL A 44 -12.49 29.17 13.71
N HIS A 45 -13.39 29.46 12.76
CA HIS A 45 -13.25 29.06 11.35
C HIS A 45 -13.07 30.25 10.40
N GLY A 46 -12.96 31.48 10.92
CA GLY A 46 -12.80 32.70 10.12
C GLY A 46 -14.00 33.04 9.22
N MET A 47 -15.13 32.35 9.35
CA MET A 47 -16.24 32.48 8.40
C MET A 47 -16.98 33.80 8.61
N HIS A 48 -17.11 34.60 7.54
CA HIS A 48 -17.79 35.88 7.59
C HIS A 48 -19.29 35.72 7.97
N PRO A 49 -19.87 36.59 8.83
CA PRO A 49 -21.24 36.46 9.32
C PRO A 49 -22.31 36.17 8.26
N LYS A 50 -22.34 36.94 7.16
CA LYS A 50 -23.32 36.74 6.07
C LYS A 50 -23.21 35.35 5.42
N GLU A 51 -22.00 34.78 5.36
CA GLU A 51 -21.80 33.44 4.81
C GLU A 51 -22.20 32.36 5.83
N THR A 52 -21.96 32.59 7.12
CA THR A 52 -22.48 31.71 8.19
C THR A 52 -24.00 31.62 8.14
N THR A 53 -24.70 32.77 8.04
CA THR A 53 -26.16 32.80 7.89
C THR A 53 -26.60 32.05 6.63
N ARG A 54 -25.96 32.32 5.48
CA ARG A 54 -26.30 31.66 4.20
C ARG A 54 -26.16 30.14 4.29
N GLN A 55 -25.03 29.64 4.79
CA GLN A 55 -24.76 28.22 4.92
C GLN A 55 -25.70 27.54 5.94
N LEU A 56 -26.06 28.23 7.01
CA LEU A 56 -27.02 27.73 8.00
C LEU A 56 -28.42 27.57 7.39
N SER A 57 -28.94 28.58 6.68
CA SER A 57 -30.22 28.47 5.99
C SER A 57 -30.23 27.41 4.88
N LEU A 58 -29.11 27.20 4.18
CA LEU A 58 -28.97 26.11 3.21
C LEU A 58 -28.93 24.74 3.91
N ALA A 59 -28.21 24.60 5.03
CA ALA A 59 -28.14 23.34 5.78
C ALA A 59 -29.47 22.95 6.43
N VAL A 60 -30.29 23.94 6.83
CA VAL A 60 -31.69 23.71 7.25
C VAL A 60 -32.54 23.20 6.08
N LYS A 61 -32.47 23.90 4.93
CA LYS A 61 -33.18 23.51 3.71
C LYS A 61 -32.79 22.12 3.18
N ASP A 62 -31.53 21.73 3.35
CA ASP A 62 -30.98 20.43 2.93
C ASP A 62 -31.25 19.29 3.93
N GLY A 63 -31.99 19.54 5.02
CA GLY A 63 -32.33 18.52 6.03
C GLY A 63 -31.16 18.11 6.94
N LEU A 64 -30.11 18.94 7.01
CA LEU A 64 -28.87 18.66 7.73
C LEU A 64 -28.77 19.38 9.08
N ILE A 65 -29.61 20.39 9.32
CA ILE A 65 -29.80 21.09 10.60
C ILE A 65 -31.30 21.30 10.81
N VAL A 66 -31.79 21.19 12.04
CA VAL A 66 -33.20 21.49 12.37
C VAL A 66 -33.30 22.87 13.00
N GLU A 67 -34.16 23.72 12.46
CA GLU A 67 -34.51 25.04 12.99
C GLU A 67 -35.88 24.96 13.68
N THR A 68 -35.96 25.39 14.94
CA THR A 68 -37.24 25.44 15.68
C THR A 68 -37.22 26.46 16.82
N LEU A 69 -38.39 26.99 17.18
CA LEU A 69 -38.54 27.92 18.30
C LEU A 69 -38.20 27.22 19.62
N THR A 70 -37.33 27.83 20.42
CA THR A 70 -36.80 27.25 21.65
C THR A 70 -36.80 28.28 22.78
N VAL A 71 -37.37 27.94 23.93
CA VAL A 71 -37.34 28.78 25.14
C VAL A 71 -35.99 28.64 25.86
N GLY A 72 -35.38 29.76 26.24
CA GLY A 72 -34.11 29.76 26.98
C GLY A 72 -34.27 29.37 28.45
N CYS A 73 -33.61 28.31 28.92
CA CYS A 73 -33.61 27.93 30.34
C CYS A 73 -32.53 28.62 31.19
N LYS A 74 -31.64 29.43 30.59
CA LYS A 74 -30.51 30.09 31.27
C LYS A 74 -30.10 31.43 30.64
N GLY A 75 -29.57 32.32 31.48
CA GLY A 75 -28.99 33.62 31.09
C GLY A 75 -29.99 34.77 31.05
N SER A 76 -29.55 35.95 30.59
CA SER A 76 -30.35 37.20 30.57
C SER A 76 -31.52 37.21 29.55
N LYS A 77 -31.70 36.14 28.77
CA LYS A 77 -32.87 35.88 27.93
C LYS A 77 -33.58 34.57 28.32
N ALA A 78 -33.55 34.21 29.60
CA ALA A 78 -34.32 33.06 30.09
C ALA A 78 -35.84 33.33 29.96
N GLY A 79 -36.62 32.30 29.65
CA GLY A 79 -38.07 32.41 29.40
C GLY A 79 -38.47 33.02 28.06
N ILE A 80 -37.54 33.53 27.25
CA ILE A 80 -37.82 34.14 25.95
C ILE A 80 -37.64 33.11 24.82
N GLU A 81 -38.68 32.92 24.01
CA GLU A 81 -38.64 32.15 22.76
C GLU A 81 -37.66 32.77 21.76
N GLN A 82 -36.78 31.95 21.22
CA GLN A 82 -35.77 32.32 20.21
C GLN A 82 -35.61 31.19 19.20
N GLU A 83 -35.24 31.53 17.97
CA GLU A 83 -34.79 30.57 16.96
C GLU A 83 -33.60 29.75 17.49
N GLY A 84 -33.79 28.43 17.52
CA GLY A 84 -32.80 27.48 17.99
C GLY A 84 -32.48 26.44 16.93
N TYR A 85 -31.20 26.28 16.63
CA TYR A 85 -30.67 25.27 15.71
C TYR A 85 -30.25 24.03 16.47
N TRP A 86 -30.56 22.86 15.91
CA TRP A 86 -30.34 21.55 16.50
C TRP A 86 -29.72 20.62 15.45
N LEU A 87 -28.94 19.65 15.91
CA LEU A 87 -28.56 18.52 15.06
C LEU A 87 -29.81 17.65 14.85
N PRO A 88 -30.09 17.14 13.64
CA PRO A 88 -31.19 16.20 13.43
C PRO A 88 -30.98 14.91 14.22
N GLY A 89 -32.07 14.30 14.70
CA GLY A 89 -32.02 13.05 15.47
C GLY A 89 -31.60 11.82 14.66
N ASP A 90 -31.58 10.64 15.29
CA ASP A 90 -31.23 9.38 14.62
C ASP A 90 -32.34 8.84 13.71
N GLU A 91 -33.57 9.33 13.85
CA GLU A 91 -34.67 9.04 12.93
C GLU A 91 -34.43 9.77 11.59
N ILE A 92 -34.26 8.98 10.53
CA ILE A 92 -34.03 9.44 9.16
C ILE A 92 -35.33 9.20 8.39
N ASP A 93 -36.33 10.05 8.64
CA ASP A 93 -37.65 9.97 8.02
C ASP A 93 -37.64 10.58 6.61
N TRP A 94 -36.84 9.99 5.73
CA TRP A 94 -36.74 10.32 4.31
C TRP A 94 -37.01 9.07 3.48
N GLU A 95 -37.87 9.18 2.47
CA GLU A 95 -37.88 8.21 1.37
C GLU A 95 -36.45 8.08 0.83
N THR A 96 -35.93 6.85 0.74
CA THR A 96 -34.52 6.61 0.40
C THR A 96 -34.19 7.22 -0.96
N GLU A 97 -33.49 8.37 -0.97
CA GLU A 97 -33.18 9.07 -2.21
C GLU A 97 -32.41 8.14 -3.17
N ASN A 98 -32.85 8.04 -4.42
CA ASN A 98 -32.32 7.09 -5.40
C ASN A 98 -30.96 7.52 -6.02
N HIS A 99 -30.47 8.72 -5.67
CA HIS A 99 -29.22 9.28 -6.20
C HIS A 99 -28.51 10.14 -5.17
N ASP A 100 -27.19 10.21 -5.33
CA ASP A 100 -26.29 11.05 -4.54
C ASP A 100 -26.62 12.55 -4.67
N TRP A 101 -26.15 13.31 -3.69
CA TRP A 101 -26.35 14.76 -3.60
C TRP A 101 -25.22 15.57 -4.24
N TYR A 102 -24.05 14.96 -4.44
CA TYR A 102 -22.81 15.65 -4.80
C TYR A 102 -22.21 15.14 -6.12
N CYS A 103 -21.57 16.03 -6.87
CA CYS A 103 -20.98 15.70 -8.18
C CYS A 103 -19.81 14.72 -8.06
N PHE A 104 -19.81 13.62 -8.82
CA PHE A 104 -18.80 12.56 -8.71
C PHE A 104 -17.37 12.97 -9.06
N GLU A 105 -17.19 14.05 -9.83
CA GLU A 105 -15.86 14.55 -10.28
C GLU A 105 -15.29 15.69 -9.42
N CYS A 106 -16.13 16.47 -8.74
CA CYS A 106 -15.65 17.61 -7.93
C CYS A 106 -16.13 17.61 -6.47
N HIS A 107 -16.99 16.65 -6.09
CA HIS A 107 -17.49 16.42 -4.73
C HIS A 107 -18.34 17.57 -4.15
N LEU A 108 -18.70 18.56 -4.97
CA LEU A 108 -19.47 19.74 -4.56
C LEU A 108 -20.99 19.56 -4.76
N PRO A 109 -21.81 20.25 -3.94
CA PRO A 109 -23.27 20.31 -4.07
C PRO A 109 -23.75 21.08 -5.31
N GLY A 110 -25.07 21.14 -5.54
CA GLY A 110 -25.71 22.07 -6.47
C GLY A 110 -26.66 21.44 -7.50
N GLU A 111 -26.64 21.97 -8.72
CA GLU A 111 -27.51 21.55 -9.82
C GLU A 111 -26.81 20.51 -10.70
N VAL A 112 -27.29 19.26 -10.62
CA VAL A 112 -26.61 18.07 -11.15
C VAL A 112 -27.49 17.31 -12.15
N LEU A 113 -26.83 16.65 -13.09
CA LEU A 113 -27.41 15.62 -13.95
C LEU A 113 -27.47 14.30 -13.19
N ILE A 114 -28.65 13.69 -13.17
CA ILE A 114 -28.91 12.37 -12.57
C ILE A 114 -28.74 11.27 -13.64
N CYS A 115 -28.06 10.18 -13.31
CA CYS A 115 -27.89 9.05 -14.23
C CYS A 115 -29.14 8.15 -14.22
N ASP A 116 -29.65 7.80 -15.41
CA ASP A 116 -30.81 6.91 -15.55
C ASP A 116 -30.49 5.43 -15.19
N LEU A 117 -29.21 5.09 -14.95
CA LEU A 117 -28.73 3.70 -14.73
C LEU A 117 -27.99 3.47 -13.40
N CYS A 118 -27.70 4.50 -12.61
CA CYS A 118 -27.17 4.34 -11.24
C CYS A 118 -27.34 5.63 -10.42
N PHE A 119 -27.10 5.55 -9.12
CA PHE A 119 -27.23 6.64 -8.16
C PHE A 119 -26.26 7.84 -8.38
N ARG A 120 -25.29 7.76 -9.29
CA ARG A 120 -24.25 8.80 -9.45
C ARG A 120 -24.76 10.05 -10.16
N VAL A 121 -24.34 11.23 -9.68
CA VAL A 121 -24.73 12.55 -10.22
C VAL A 121 -23.52 13.41 -10.58
N TYR A 122 -23.68 14.33 -11.55
CA TYR A 122 -22.58 15.11 -12.14
C TYR A 122 -23.03 16.52 -12.52
N HIS A 123 -22.25 17.58 -12.22
CA HIS A 123 -22.51 18.90 -12.82
C HIS A 123 -22.18 18.86 -14.31
N SER A 124 -23.00 19.48 -15.16
CA SER A 124 -22.77 19.52 -16.63
C SER A 124 -21.39 20.08 -17.00
N LYS A 125 -20.91 21.10 -16.26
CA LYS A 125 -19.57 21.70 -16.43
C LYS A 125 -18.39 20.75 -16.13
N CYS A 126 -18.60 19.73 -15.28
CA CYS A 126 -17.55 18.79 -14.87
C CYS A 126 -17.43 17.59 -15.82
N LEU A 127 -18.29 17.48 -16.82
CA LEU A 127 -18.24 16.45 -17.86
C LEU A 127 -17.46 16.96 -19.08
N SER A 128 -16.73 16.06 -19.75
CA SER A 128 -16.18 16.27 -21.09
C SER A 128 -17.31 16.34 -22.14
N ASP A 129 -17.07 16.99 -23.28
CA ASP A 129 -18.08 17.28 -24.31
C ASP A 129 -18.76 16.04 -24.94
N GLU A 130 -18.13 14.86 -24.83
CA GLU A 130 -18.75 13.59 -25.21
C GLU A 130 -19.91 13.16 -24.30
N PHE A 131 -19.92 13.61 -23.04
CA PHE A 131 -20.87 13.22 -21.99
C PHE A 131 -21.79 14.36 -21.55
N ARG A 132 -21.55 15.60 -21.98
CA ARG A 132 -22.46 16.73 -21.78
C ARG A 132 -23.79 16.47 -22.50
N LEU A 133 -24.88 16.96 -21.91
CA LEU A 133 -26.18 16.90 -22.55
C LEU A 133 -26.20 17.81 -23.79
N ARG A 134 -26.75 17.31 -24.90
CA ARG A 134 -27.10 18.12 -26.07
C ARG A 134 -28.61 18.34 -26.18
N ASP A 135 -29.42 17.29 -25.99
CA ASP A 135 -30.88 17.35 -26.07
C ASP A 135 -31.56 16.88 -24.78
N SER A 136 -32.38 17.74 -24.15
CA SER A 136 -33.06 17.47 -22.86
C SER A 136 -34.14 16.39 -22.91
N SER A 137 -34.57 15.97 -24.10
CA SER A 137 -35.52 14.86 -24.32
C SER A 137 -34.90 13.47 -24.11
N SER A 138 -33.57 13.36 -24.25
CA SER A 138 -32.84 12.08 -24.20
C SER A 138 -32.78 11.47 -22.81
N HIS A 139 -32.44 10.17 -22.75
CA HIS A 139 -31.96 9.52 -21.54
C HIS A 139 -30.46 9.76 -21.39
N TRP A 140 -29.95 9.91 -20.16
CA TRP A 140 -28.54 10.20 -19.89
C TRP A 140 -27.87 9.17 -19.00
N GLN A 141 -26.64 8.83 -19.38
CA GLN A 141 -25.84 7.78 -18.77
C GLN A 141 -24.47 8.37 -18.44
N CYS A 142 -24.09 8.29 -17.18
CA CYS A 142 -22.82 8.81 -16.69
C CYS A 142 -21.61 8.09 -17.34
N PRO A 143 -20.38 8.68 -17.25
CA PRO A 143 -19.19 8.10 -17.85
C PRO A 143 -18.95 6.63 -17.47
N VAL A 144 -19.22 6.27 -16.21
CA VAL A 144 -19.15 4.89 -15.71
C VAL A 144 -20.12 3.96 -16.46
N CYS A 145 -21.42 4.25 -16.42
CA CYS A 145 -22.46 3.40 -17.03
C CYS A 145 -22.33 3.26 -18.55
N ARG A 146 -21.79 4.28 -19.23
CA ARG A 146 -21.51 4.23 -20.68
C ARG A 146 -20.28 3.39 -21.02
N SER A 147 -19.31 3.28 -20.10
CA SER A 147 -18.06 2.53 -20.31
C SER A 147 -18.22 1.02 -20.11
N ILE A 148 -19.01 0.61 -19.09
CA ILE A 148 -19.27 -0.81 -18.74
C ILE A 148 -19.79 -1.63 -19.94
N LYS A 149 -20.51 -1.00 -20.87
CA LYS A 149 -21.12 -1.65 -22.05
C LYS A 149 -20.11 -2.21 -23.09
N LYS A 150 -18.80 -2.00 -22.94
CA LYS A 150 -17.80 -2.26 -23.99
C LYS A 150 -17.01 -3.58 -23.88
N LYS A 151 -16.91 -4.24 -22.72
CA LYS A 151 -16.06 -5.43 -22.54
C LYS A 151 -16.62 -6.42 -21.51
N ASN A 152 -16.80 -7.68 -21.91
CA ASN A 152 -16.82 -8.82 -20.98
C ASN A 152 -15.40 -9.38 -20.85
N THR A 153 -14.90 -9.57 -19.63
CA THR A 153 -13.63 -10.26 -19.34
C THR A 153 -13.93 -11.54 -18.54
N SER A 154 -13.08 -12.56 -18.62
CA SER A 154 -13.25 -13.78 -17.82
C SER A 154 -13.30 -13.44 -16.33
N LYS A 155 -14.38 -13.86 -15.64
CA LYS A 155 -14.62 -13.54 -14.23
C LYS A 155 -13.49 -14.04 -13.32
N GLN A 156 -12.98 -15.25 -13.57
CA GLN A 156 -11.90 -15.86 -12.79
C GLN A 156 -10.54 -15.16 -13.00
N GLU A 157 -10.28 -14.73 -14.24
CA GLU A 157 -9.11 -13.95 -14.60
C GLU A 157 -9.15 -12.56 -13.92
N MET A 158 -10.28 -11.86 -14.04
CA MET A 158 -10.53 -10.55 -13.45
C MET A 158 -10.39 -10.57 -11.92
N SER A 159 -11.05 -11.51 -11.21
CA SER A 159 -10.90 -11.65 -9.76
C SER A 159 -9.47 -12.01 -9.34
N THR A 160 -8.62 -12.56 -10.22
CA THR A 160 -7.19 -12.78 -9.93
C THR A 160 -6.40 -11.48 -9.99
N TYR A 161 -6.60 -10.67 -11.04
CA TYR A 161 -5.96 -9.37 -11.14
C TYR A 161 -6.42 -8.37 -10.07
N LEU A 162 -7.73 -8.29 -9.83
CA LEU A 162 -8.30 -7.40 -8.82
C LEU A 162 -7.82 -7.75 -7.39
N ARG A 163 -7.52 -9.03 -7.10
CA ARG A 163 -6.92 -9.42 -5.80
C ARG A 163 -5.53 -8.81 -5.59
N PHE A 164 -4.68 -8.74 -6.63
CA PHE A 164 -3.39 -8.05 -6.52
C PHE A 164 -3.56 -6.55 -6.27
N ILE A 165 -4.47 -5.90 -6.99
CA ILE A 165 -4.75 -4.46 -6.82
C ILE A 165 -5.26 -4.17 -5.40
N VAL A 166 -6.25 -4.93 -4.92
CA VAL A 166 -6.81 -4.73 -3.57
C VAL A 166 -5.79 -5.06 -2.47
N SER A 167 -4.86 -5.98 -2.69
CA SER A 167 -3.73 -6.19 -1.75
C SER A 167 -2.91 -4.92 -1.57
N ARG A 168 -2.50 -4.27 -2.68
CA ARG A 168 -1.73 -3.02 -2.62
C ARG A 168 -2.56 -1.81 -2.17
N MET A 169 -3.87 -1.80 -2.44
CA MET A 169 -4.79 -0.81 -1.86
C MET A 169 -4.85 -0.93 -0.34
N LYS A 170 -4.92 -2.15 0.22
CA LYS A 170 -4.98 -2.38 1.66
C LYS A 170 -3.76 -1.82 2.38
N GLU A 171 -2.56 -2.06 1.84
CA GLU A 171 -1.30 -1.53 2.39
C GLU A 171 -1.36 0.00 2.56
N ARG A 172 -1.78 0.73 1.52
CA ARG A 172 -1.87 2.20 1.55
C ARG A 172 -3.07 2.72 2.34
N ALA A 173 -4.18 1.97 2.34
CA ALA A 173 -5.39 2.33 3.08
C ALA A 173 -5.24 2.17 4.61
N ILE A 174 -4.15 1.58 5.12
CA ILE A 174 -3.85 1.56 6.56
C ILE A 174 -3.78 2.99 7.12
N ASP A 175 -3.14 3.93 6.43
CA ASP A 175 -2.98 5.30 6.94
C ASP A 175 -4.25 6.14 6.81
N LEU A 176 -5.10 5.84 5.81
CA LEU A 176 -6.47 6.36 5.75
C LEU A 176 -7.28 5.86 6.96
N ASN A 177 -7.22 4.57 7.27
CA ASN A 177 -7.93 3.96 8.40
C ASN A 177 -7.43 4.43 9.78
N LYS A 178 -6.13 4.77 9.93
CA LYS A 178 -5.58 5.36 11.16
C LYS A 178 -6.16 6.75 11.45
N LYS A 179 -6.46 7.54 10.40
CA LYS A 179 -6.96 8.92 10.49
C LYS A 179 -8.46 9.08 10.22
N GLY A 180 -9.14 8.00 9.82
CA GLY A 180 -10.40 8.06 9.10
C GLY A 180 -11.42 6.98 9.48
N LYS A 181 -11.41 6.49 10.72
CA LYS A 181 -12.48 5.63 11.24
C LYS A 181 -13.58 6.45 11.92
N ASP A 182 -14.46 7.05 11.12
CA ASP A 182 -15.74 7.50 11.67
C ASP A 182 -16.97 7.32 10.74
N ASN A 183 -17.05 6.17 10.08
CA ASN A 183 -18.29 5.68 9.44
C ASN A 183 -19.45 5.44 10.45
N LYS A 184 -19.22 5.69 11.75
CA LYS A 184 -20.22 5.63 12.83
C LYS A 184 -20.75 7.02 13.24
N HIS A 185 -20.12 8.10 12.80
CA HIS A 185 -20.55 9.46 13.12
C HIS A 185 -22.00 9.69 12.65
N PRO A 186 -22.89 10.33 13.43
CA PRO A 186 -24.27 10.58 13.01
C PRO A 186 -24.37 11.36 11.69
N MET A 187 -23.41 12.28 11.47
CA MET A 187 -23.28 13.03 10.21
C MET A 187 -22.88 12.17 9.01
N TYR A 188 -22.23 11.00 9.19
CA TYR A 188 -21.74 10.18 8.07
C TYR A 188 -22.90 9.68 7.22
N ARG A 189 -23.93 9.10 7.84
CA ARG A 189 -25.16 8.66 7.16
C ARG A 189 -25.95 9.81 6.52
N ARG A 190 -25.75 11.05 7.00
CA ARG A 190 -26.41 12.24 6.44
C ARG A 190 -25.63 12.82 5.26
N LEU A 191 -24.29 12.77 5.27
CA LEU A 191 -23.45 13.28 4.17
C LEU A 191 -23.11 12.25 3.09
N VAL A 192 -23.01 10.95 3.41
CA VAL A 192 -22.61 9.90 2.45
C VAL A 192 -23.82 9.08 2.03
N HIS A 193 -24.16 9.14 0.74
CA HIS A 193 -25.31 8.42 0.15
C HIS A 193 -25.06 6.90 0.05
N SER A 194 -23.86 6.48 -0.37
CA SER A 194 -23.52 5.06 -0.53
C SER A 194 -22.17 4.76 0.11
N ALA A 195 -22.21 4.14 1.28
CA ALA A 195 -21.02 3.72 2.01
C ALA A 195 -20.23 2.64 1.23
N VAL A 196 -18.91 2.73 1.27
CA VAL A 196 -17.97 1.72 0.76
C VAL A 196 -16.65 1.85 1.51
N ASP A 197 -15.96 0.73 1.71
CA ASP A 197 -14.59 0.68 2.22
C ASP A 197 -13.77 -0.43 1.55
N VAL A 198 -12.46 -0.49 1.85
CA VAL A 198 -11.55 -1.48 1.24
C VAL A 198 -11.90 -2.94 1.62
N PRO A 199 -12.37 -3.26 2.84
CA PRO A 199 -13.00 -4.54 3.15
C PRO A 199 -14.18 -4.88 2.21
N THR A 200 -15.15 -3.98 2.05
CA THR A 200 -16.30 -4.17 1.15
C THR A 200 -15.85 -4.42 -0.30
N ILE A 201 -14.84 -3.67 -0.77
CA ILE A 201 -14.27 -3.85 -2.10
C ILE A 201 -13.59 -5.22 -2.23
N GLN A 202 -12.84 -5.68 -1.22
CA GLN A 202 -12.24 -7.02 -1.19
C GLN A 202 -13.30 -8.12 -1.28
N GLU A 203 -14.37 -8.01 -0.52
CA GLU A 203 -15.47 -8.99 -0.51
C GLU A 203 -16.16 -9.05 -1.88
N LYS A 204 -16.45 -7.88 -2.48
CA LYS A 204 -16.95 -7.78 -3.86
C LYS A 204 -16.00 -8.37 -4.91
N VAL A 205 -14.67 -8.32 -4.72
CA VAL A 205 -13.69 -9.01 -5.58
C VAL A 205 -13.72 -10.52 -5.37
N ASN A 206 -13.79 -10.98 -4.11
CA ASN A 206 -13.76 -12.39 -3.74
C ASN A 206 -15.02 -13.14 -4.21
N GLU A 207 -16.21 -12.54 -4.05
CA GLU A 207 -17.47 -13.06 -4.60
C GLU A 207 -17.60 -12.81 -6.12
N GLY A 208 -16.72 -11.97 -6.67
CA GLY A 208 -16.72 -11.53 -8.06
C GLY A 208 -18.05 -10.87 -8.45
N LYS A 209 -18.47 -9.88 -7.68
CA LYS A 209 -19.64 -9.02 -7.98
C LYS A 209 -19.38 -8.10 -9.16
N TYR A 210 -18.12 -7.71 -9.37
CA TYR A 210 -17.71 -6.86 -10.49
C TYR A 210 -17.81 -7.63 -11.82
N ARG A 211 -18.48 -7.01 -12.79
CA ARG A 211 -18.63 -7.47 -14.18
C ARG A 211 -17.57 -6.89 -15.10
N SER A 212 -16.90 -5.82 -14.67
CA SER A 212 -15.91 -5.07 -15.42
C SER A 212 -14.90 -4.38 -14.50
N TYR A 213 -13.76 -3.96 -15.04
CA TYR A 213 -12.77 -3.15 -14.31
C TYR A 213 -13.29 -1.75 -14.01
N GLU A 214 -14.19 -1.25 -14.86
CA GLU A 214 -14.88 0.02 -14.77
C GLU A 214 -15.81 0.09 -13.55
N GLU A 215 -16.52 -0.99 -13.20
CA GLU A 215 -17.29 -1.08 -11.96
C GLU A 215 -16.38 -1.04 -10.71
N PHE A 216 -15.27 -1.77 -10.73
CA PHE A 216 -14.28 -1.74 -9.65
C PHE A 216 -13.64 -0.35 -9.47
N LYS A 217 -13.26 0.30 -10.58
CA LYS A 217 -12.76 1.69 -10.59
C LYS A 217 -13.79 2.68 -10.07
N ALA A 218 -15.07 2.46 -10.34
CA ALA A 218 -16.16 3.32 -9.87
C ALA A 218 -16.52 3.12 -8.38
N ASP A 219 -16.20 1.97 -7.79
CA ASP A 219 -16.21 1.73 -6.34
C ASP A 219 -15.01 2.40 -5.65
N ALA A 220 -13.81 2.33 -6.25
CA ALA A 220 -12.64 3.06 -5.77
C ALA A 220 -12.84 4.60 -5.85
N GLN A 221 -13.53 5.08 -6.88
CA GLN A 221 -13.94 6.50 -7.00
C GLN A 221 -14.95 6.88 -5.92
N LEU A 222 -15.88 5.98 -5.56
CA LEU A 222 -16.85 6.19 -4.48
C LEU A 222 -16.14 6.30 -3.11
N LEU A 223 -15.12 5.48 -2.84
CA LEU A 223 -14.30 5.58 -1.63
C LEU A 223 -13.62 6.96 -1.51
N LEU A 224 -13.02 7.45 -2.60
CA LEU A 224 -12.48 8.82 -2.67
C LEU A 224 -13.58 9.87 -2.45
N HIS A 225 -14.70 9.74 -3.15
CA HIS A 225 -15.82 10.68 -3.11
C HIS A 225 -16.38 10.85 -1.69
N ASN A 226 -16.66 9.74 -1.00
CA ASN A 226 -17.10 9.71 0.38
C ASN A 226 -16.07 10.36 1.33
N THR A 227 -14.77 10.09 1.11
CA THR A 227 -13.68 10.67 1.92
C THR A 227 -13.63 12.20 1.76
N VAL A 228 -13.72 12.71 0.53
CA VAL A 228 -13.69 14.15 0.25
C VAL A 228 -14.92 14.86 0.85
N ILE A 229 -16.11 14.26 0.75
CA ILE A 229 -17.33 14.81 1.33
C ILE A 229 -17.27 14.87 2.86
N PHE A 230 -16.82 13.78 3.50
CA PHE A 230 -16.90 13.63 4.94
C PHE A 230 -15.75 14.31 5.71
N TYR A 231 -14.54 14.38 5.14
CA TYR A 231 -13.39 15.07 5.76
C TYR A 231 -13.09 16.46 5.16
N GLY A 232 -13.72 16.82 4.05
CA GLY A 232 -13.43 18.05 3.31
C GLY A 232 -12.28 17.89 2.31
N ALA A 233 -12.34 18.65 1.21
CA ALA A 233 -11.44 18.50 0.08
C ALA A 233 -9.97 18.83 0.36
N ASP A 234 -9.67 19.65 1.36
CA ASP A 234 -8.33 20.06 1.80
C ASP A 234 -7.81 19.29 3.03
N SER A 235 -8.43 18.16 3.37
CA SER A 235 -7.99 17.29 4.47
C SER A 235 -6.85 16.34 4.07
N GLU A 236 -6.03 15.96 5.05
CA GLU A 236 -5.00 14.91 4.86
C GLU A 236 -5.62 13.57 4.46
N GLN A 237 -6.84 13.26 4.93
CA GLN A 237 -7.61 12.08 4.55
C GLN A 237 -7.96 12.13 3.05
N ALA A 238 -8.39 13.28 2.53
CA ALA A 238 -8.67 13.46 1.12
C ALA A 238 -7.41 13.33 0.25
N ASP A 239 -6.24 13.80 0.70
CA ASP A 239 -4.98 13.58 0.00
C ASP A 239 -4.55 12.10 -0.04
N ILE A 240 -4.66 11.39 1.08
CA ILE A 240 -4.38 9.95 1.14
C ILE A 240 -5.34 9.18 0.20
N ALA A 241 -6.64 9.52 0.20
CA ALA A 241 -7.62 8.89 -0.70
C ALA A 241 -7.41 9.26 -2.17
N ARG A 242 -6.98 10.50 -2.48
CA ARG A 242 -6.60 10.91 -3.85
C ARG A 242 -5.43 10.09 -4.36
N MET A 243 -4.40 9.89 -3.53
CA MET A 243 -3.26 9.06 -3.90
C MET A 243 -3.67 7.60 -4.08
N LEU A 244 -4.41 7.03 -3.11
CA LEU A 244 -4.94 5.66 -3.17
C LEU A 244 -5.74 5.41 -4.46
N TYR A 245 -6.64 6.34 -4.84
CA TYR A 245 -7.40 6.22 -6.08
C TYR A 245 -6.53 6.33 -7.33
N LYS A 246 -5.55 7.24 -7.34
CA LYS A 246 -4.58 7.38 -8.44
C LYS A 246 -3.73 6.12 -8.61
N ASP A 247 -3.27 5.51 -7.51
CA ASP A 247 -2.55 4.24 -7.51
C ASP A 247 -3.46 3.11 -8.06
N THR A 248 -4.71 3.02 -7.61
CA THR A 248 -5.68 2.04 -8.12
C THR A 248 -5.94 2.21 -9.61
N CYS A 249 -5.97 3.43 -10.13
CA CYS A 249 -6.05 3.69 -11.57
C CYS A 249 -4.80 3.21 -12.30
N HIS A 250 -3.61 3.58 -11.81
CA HIS A 250 -2.34 3.20 -12.43
C HIS A 250 -2.17 1.68 -12.57
N GLU A 251 -2.60 0.90 -11.56
CA GLU A 251 -2.60 -0.57 -11.65
C GLU A 251 -3.57 -1.12 -12.71
N LEU A 252 -4.71 -0.47 -12.93
CA LEU A 252 -5.64 -0.84 -13.99
C LEU A 252 -5.08 -0.47 -15.37
N ASP A 253 -4.38 0.65 -15.48
CA ASP A 253 -3.75 1.12 -16.71
C ASP A 253 -2.57 0.17 -17.09
N GLU A 254 -1.71 -0.21 -16.13
CA GLU A 254 -0.68 -1.25 -16.28
C GLU A 254 -1.27 -2.60 -16.72
N LEU A 255 -2.42 -2.98 -16.17
CA LEU A 255 -3.15 -4.19 -16.52
C LEU A 255 -3.72 -4.15 -17.95
N GLN A 256 -4.15 -2.97 -18.45
CA GLN A 256 -4.56 -2.81 -19.85
C GLN A 256 -3.36 -2.83 -20.81
N LEU A 257 -2.19 -2.29 -20.41
CA LEU A 257 -0.98 -2.29 -21.25
C LEU A 257 -0.45 -3.71 -21.52
N CYS A 258 -0.28 -4.53 -20.49
CA CYS A 258 0.05 -5.94 -20.69
C CYS A 258 -0.35 -6.80 -19.47
N LYS A 259 -1.45 -7.54 -19.61
CA LYS A 259 -1.95 -8.54 -18.65
C LYS A 259 -0.88 -9.51 -18.12
N ASN A 260 0.02 -9.97 -18.99
CA ASN A 260 1.04 -10.93 -18.61
C ASN A 260 2.18 -10.28 -17.79
N CYS A 261 2.67 -9.11 -18.22
CA CYS A 261 3.62 -8.32 -17.41
C CYS A 261 3.01 -7.92 -16.07
N PHE A 262 1.72 -7.55 -16.03
CA PHE A 262 1.02 -7.27 -14.79
C PHE A 262 0.95 -8.51 -13.87
N TYR A 263 0.59 -9.68 -14.40
CA TYR A 263 0.61 -10.94 -13.64
C TYR A 263 1.99 -11.21 -13.05
N LEU A 264 3.02 -11.27 -13.91
CA LEU A 264 4.38 -11.66 -13.55
C LEU A 264 5.03 -10.66 -12.58
N SER A 265 4.77 -9.35 -12.75
CA SER A 265 5.27 -8.30 -11.84
C SER A 265 4.66 -8.34 -10.44
N ASN A 266 3.47 -8.93 -10.28
CA ASN A 266 2.78 -9.10 -9.00
C ASN A 266 3.05 -10.48 -8.37
N ALA A 267 2.94 -11.57 -9.14
CA ALA A 267 3.17 -12.94 -8.68
C ALA A 267 4.65 -13.26 -8.44
N ARG A 268 5.56 -12.61 -9.17
CA ARG A 268 7.03 -12.71 -9.06
C ARG A 268 7.59 -14.13 -8.91
N PRO A 269 7.27 -15.09 -9.82
CA PRO A 269 8.02 -16.34 -9.92
C PRO A 269 9.50 -16.11 -10.26
N ASP A 270 10.32 -17.15 -10.13
CA ASP A 270 11.72 -17.10 -10.54
C ASP A 270 11.84 -16.69 -12.02
N ASN A 271 12.71 -15.71 -12.29
CA ASN A 271 12.89 -15.13 -13.64
C ASN A 271 11.59 -14.57 -14.25
N TRP A 272 10.65 -14.04 -13.44
CA TRP A 272 9.36 -13.52 -13.92
C TRP A 272 9.46 -12.55 -15.10
N PHE A 273 10.50 -11.70 -15.15
CA PHE A 273 10.70 -10.74 -16.23
C PHE A 273 11.30 -11.36 -17.50
N CYS A 274 11.85 -12.58 -17.44
CA CYS A 274 12.37 -13.31 -18.59
C CYS A 274 11.30 -13.98 -19.43
N TYR A 275 10.08 -14.18 -18.91
CA TYR A 275 9.01 -14.81 -19.69
C TYR A 275 8.53 -13.90 -20.86
N PRO A 276 8.31 -14.47 -22.06
CA PRO A 276 7.69 -13.78 -23.19
C PRO A 276 6.25 -13.34 -22.92
N CYS A 277 5.74 -12.47 -23.79
CA CYS A 277 4.34 -12.01 -23.82
C CYS A 277 3.82 -12.15 -25.26
N ILE A 278 2.51 -12.04 -25.47
CA ILE A 278 1.91 -12.05 -26.81
C ILE A 278 1.08 -10.77 -26.98
N PRO A 279 1.42 -9.86 -27.91
CA PRO A 279 2.63 -9.86 -28.74
C PRO A 279 3.91 -9.73 -27.90
N ASN A 280 5.06 -10.07 -28.51
CA ASN A 280 6.36 -9.87 -27.88
C ASN A 280 6.64 -8.37 -27.70
N HIS A 281 7.12 -7.98 -26.53
CA HIS A 281 7.60 -6.62 -26.30
C HIS A 281 8.89 -6.38 -27.11
N GLU A 282 8.96 -5.24 -27.80
CA GLU A 282 10.18 -4.77 -28.45
C GLU A 282 11.29 -4.58 -27.40
N LEU A 283 12.51 -4.98 -27.75
CA LEU A 283 13.68 -4.84 -26.88
C LEU A 283 14.53 -3.67 -27.39
N VAL A 284 15.03 -2.85 -26.47
CA VAL A 284 15.83 -1.66 -26.79
C VAL A 284 16.95 -1.44 -25.79
N TRP A 285 18.00 -0.75 -26.23
CA TRP A 285 18.92 -0.06 -25.34
C TRP A 285 18.39 1.35 -25.10
N ALA A 286 18.02 1.67 -23.86
CA ALA A 286 17.46 2.95 -23.48
C ALA A 286 18.37 3.69 -22.49
N LYS A 287 18.45 5.02 -22.59
CA LYS A 287 19.33 5.86 -21.77
C LYS A 287 18.56 6.94 -21.00
N MET A 288 18.58 6.83 -19.67
CA MET A 288 18.08 7.89 -18.78
C MET A 288 19.10 9.03 -18.62
N LYS A 289 18.62 10.25 -18.40
CA LYS A 289 19.46 11.43 -18.12
C LYS A 289 20.34 11.17 -16.87
N GLY A 290 21.66 11.32 -17.03
CA GLY A 290 22.65 11.03 -15.97
C GLY A 290 23.15 9.58 -15.93
N PHE A 291 22.60 8.68 -16.76
CA PHE A 291 22.98 7.27 -16.83
C PHE A 291 23.56 6.90 -18.21
N GLY A 292 24.13 5.70 -18.30
CA GLY A 292 24.46 5.06 -19.58
C GLY A 292 23.24 4.36 -20.20
N PHE A 293 23.45 3.66 -21.32
CA PHE A 293 22.44 2.77 -21.88
C PHE A 293 22.25 1.50 -21.02
N TRP A 294 20.99 1.13 -20.79
CA TRP A 294 20.57 -0.10 -20.14
C TRP A 294 19.55 -0.83 -21.04
N PRO A 295 19.46 -2.17 -20.98
CA PRO A 295 18.49 -2.91 -21.76
C PRO A 295 17.09 -2.78 -21.15
N ALA A 296 16.07 -2.70 -21.99
CA ALA A 296 14.68 -2.55 -21.56
C ALA A 296 13.68 -3.21 -22.54
N LYS A 297 12.48 -3.49 -22.03
CA LYS A 297 11.28 -3.82 -22.83
C LYS A 297 10.48 -2.56 -23.09
N VAL A 298 10.01 -2.34 -24.32
CA VAL A 298 9.05 -1.29 -24.64
C VAL A 298 7.64 -1.71 -24.19
N MET A 299 6.98 -0.83 -23.45
CA MET A 299 5.61 -1.02 -22.97
C MET A 299 4.59 -0.29 -23.86
N GLN A 300 4.92 0.91 -24.31
CA GLN A 300 4.14 1.73 -25.26
C GLN A 300 5.05 2.80 -25.92
N LYS A 301 4.56 3.43 -26.99
CA LYS A 301 5.27 4.48 -27.75
C LYS A 301 4.35 5.68 -28.01
N GLU A 302 4.91 6.87 -27.88
CA GLU A 302 4.37 8.15 -28.37
C GLU A 302 5.42 8.76 -29.32
N ASP A 303 5.03 9.74 -30.14
CA ASP A 303 5.88 10.25 -31.24
C ASP A 303 7.30 10.68 -30.80
N ASN A 304 7.39 11.32 -29.63
CA ASN A 304 8.64 11.88 -29.10
C ASN A 304 9.26 11.06 -27.94
N GLN A 305 8.56 10.03 -27.42
CA GLN A 305 9.02 9.29 -26.24
C GLN A 305 8.51 7.84 -26.19
N VAL A 306 9.34 6.96 -25.62
CA VAL A 306 9.08 5.54 -25.47
C VAL A 306 9.00 5.19 -23.99
N ASP A 307 7.91 4.55 -23.58
CA ASP A 307 7.74 4.04 -22.21
C ASP A 307 8.41 2.68 -22.10
N VAL A 308 9.48 2.57 -21.31
CA VAL A 308 10.28 1.36 -21.20
C VAL A 308 10.37 0.83 -19.78
N ARG A 309 10.37 -0.49 -19.64
CA ARG A 309 10.67 -1.19 -18.39
C ARG A 309 12.04 -1.86 -18.47
N PHE A 310 12.98 -1.38 -17.69
CA PHE A 310 14.37 -1.84 -17.68
C PHE A 310 14.52 -3.25 -17.10
N PHE A 311 15.51 -3.99 -17.59
CA PHE A 311 16.00 -5.22 -16.95
C PHE A 311 16.87 -4.89 -15.72
N GLY A 312 17.11 -5.89 -14.88
CA GLY A 312 17.90 -5.81 -13.66
C GLY A 312 17.08 -5.46 -12.41
N HIS A 313 17.73 -5.61 -11.25
CA HIS A 313 17.16 -5.71 -9.88
C HIS A 313 15.92 -4.86 -9.52
N HIS A 314 15.77 -3.65 -10.07
CA HIS A 314 14.67 -2.74 -9.71
C HIS A 314 13.53 -2.70 -10.74
N HIS A 315 13.68 -3.34 -11.91
CA HIS A 315 12.72 -3.38 -13.03
C HIS A 315 12.02 -2.04 -13.30
N GLN A 316 12.82 -0.97 -13.30
CA GLN A 316 12.36 0.42 -13.29
C GLN A 316 11.57 0.76 -14.56
N ARG A 317 10.59 1.65 -14.41
CA ARG A 317 9.72 2.13 -15.48
C ARG A 317 10.01 3.61 -15.74
N ALA A 318 10.21 4.00 -16.99
CA ALA A 318 10.43 5.39 -17.36
C ALA A 318 10.03 5.69 -18.81
N TRP A 319 9.51 6.89 -19.03
CA TRP A 319 9.48 7.49 -20.36
C TRP A 319 10.88 7.98 -20.74
N ILE A 320 11.32 7.61 -21.94
CA ILE A 320 12.64 7.91 -22.49
C ILE A 320 12.43 8.63 -23.83
N PRO A 321 13.01 9.83 -24.05
CA PRO A 321 12.94 10.51 -25.33
C PRO A 321 13.47 9.64 -26.48
N SER A 322 12.81 9.68 -27.64
CA SER A 322 13.09 8.76 -28.77
C SER A 322 14.54 8.81 -29.25
N GLU A 323 15.24 9.94 -29.13
CA GLU A 323 16.67 10.08 -29.49
C GLU A 323 17.64 9.44 -28.49
N ASN A 324 17.14 9.01 -27.32
CA ASN A 324 17.89 8.24 -26.30
C ASN A 324 17.55 6.73 -26.32
N ILE A 325 16.89 6.26 -27.39
CA ILE A 325 16.63 4.85 -27.69
C ILE A 325 17.59 4.38 -28.79
N GLN A 326 18.05 3.12 -28.71
CA GLN A 326 18.83 2.42 -29.72
C GLN A 326 18.30 0.99 -29.86
N ASP A 327 18.31 0.45 -31.08
CA ASP A 327 17.89 -0.93 -31.35
C ASP A 327 18.75 -1.95 -30.59
N ILE A 328 18.14 -3.05 -30.10
CA ILE A 328 18.82 -4.04 -29.27
C ILE A 328 20.03 -4.72 -29.96
N THR A 329 20.02 -4.78 -31.29
CA THR A 329 21.11 -5.36 -32.11
C THR A 329 22.33 -4.45 -32.23
N VAL A 330 22.25 -3.17 -31.80
CA VAL A 330 23.39 -2.26 -31.81
C VAL A 330 24.51 -2.80 -30.92
N ASN A 331 25.71 -2.93 -31.50
CA ASN A 331 26.86 -3.48 -30.80
C ASN A 331 27.18 -2.69 -29.52
N ILE A 332 27.08 -3.36 -28.37
CA ILE A 332 27.16 -2.77 -27.03
C ILE A 332 28.51 -2.12 -26.68
N HIS A 333 29.56 -2.36 -27.48
CA HIS A 333 30.85 -1.68 -27.32
C HIS A 333 30.84 -0.26 -27.90
N ARG A 334 29.88 0.07 -28.76
CA ARG A 334 29.67 1.42 -29.33
C ARG A 334 28.81 2.33 -28.45
N LEU A 335 28.13 1.78 -27.44
CA LEU A 335 27.22 2.52 -26.56
C LEU A 335 27.92 3.00 -25.28
N HIS A 336 27.54 4.20 -24.82
CA HIS A 336 28.02 4.74 -23.54
C HIS A 336 27.37 3.99 -22.37
N VAL A 337 28.09 3.02 -21.79
CA VAL A 337 27.60 2.15 -20.71
C VAL A 337 28.56 2.11 -19.52
N LYS A 338 28.02 2.26 -18.30
CA LYS A 338 28.76 2.04 -17.04
C LYS A 338 28.57 0.58 -16.63
N ARG A 339 29.57 -0.28 -16.92
CA ARG A 339 29.55 -1.75 -16.74
C ARG A 339 29.60 -2.21 -15.27
N SER A 340 28.71 -1.68 -14.45
CA SER A 340 28.52 -2.08 -13.05
C SER A 340 27.99 -3.52 -12.93
N MET A 341 28.07 -4.11 -11.73
CA MET A 341 27.51 -5.45 -11.49
C MET A 341 25.98 -5.50 -11.67
N GLY A 342 25.28 -4.39 -11.41
CA GLY A 342 23.84 -4.28 -11.71
C GLY A 342 23.55 -4.25 -13.21
N TRP A 343 24.38 -3.56 -13.99
CA TRP A 343 24.27 -3.50 -15.45
C TRP A 343 24.58 -4.85 -16.10
N LYS A 344 25.59 -5.58 -15.60
CA LYS A 344 25.88 -6.96 -16.05
C LYS A 344 24.67 -7.86 -15.83
N LYS A 345 24.12 -7.90 -14.60
CA LYS A 345 22.91 -8.67 -14.28
C LYS A 345 21.69 -8.32 -15.16
N ALA A 346 21.53 -7.07 -15.57
CA ALA A 346 20.48 -6.67 -16.52
C ALA A 346 20.71 -7.22 -17.94
N CYS A 347 21.96 -7.38 -18.37
CA CYS A 347 22.31 -8.03 -19.64
C CYS A 347 22.18 -9.56 -19.55
N ASP A 348 22.53 -10.16 -18.41
CA ASP A 348 22.34 -11.59 -18.14
C ASP A 348 20.84 -11.96 -18.16
N GLU A 349 19.99 -11.11 -17.57
CA GLU A 349 18.52 -11.25 -17.59
C GLU A 349 17.93 -11.03 -19.00
N LEU A 350 18.49 -10.10 -19.78
CA LEU A 350 18.13 -9.89 -21.20
C LEU A 350 18.42 -11.14 -22.05
N GLU A 351 19.61 -11.73 -21.95
CA GLU A 351 19.95 -12.93 -22.73
C GLU A 351 19.09 -14.12 -22.29
N LEU A 352 18.78 -14.25 -21.00
CA LEU A 352 17.84 -15.27 -20.52
C LEU A 352 16.42 -15.04 -21.07
N HIS A 353 15.96 -13.79 -21.18
CA HIS A 353 14.71 -13.46 -21.85
C HIS A 353 14.72 -13.79 -23.35
N GLN A 354 15.79 -13.41 -24.07
CA GLN A 354 15.97 -13.74 -25.49
C GLN A 354 16.07 -15.25 -25.71
N ARG A 355 16.67 -15.99 -24.78
CA ARG A 355 16.64 -17.45 -24.76
C ARG A 355 15.22 -18.00 -24.60
N PHE A 356 14.44 -17.49 -23.64
CA PHE A 356 13.04 -17.94 -23.45
C PHE A 356 12.16 -17.61 -24.66
N LEU A 357 12.41 -16.48 -25.35
CA LEU A 357 11.79 -16.15 -26.65
C LEU A 357 12.13 -17.21 -27.71
N ARG A 358 13.41 -17.57 -27.88
CA ARG A 358 13.87 -18.59 -28.84
C ARG A 358 13.38 -20.00 -28.52
N GLU A 359 13.20 -20.32 -27.23
CA GLU A 359 12.66 -21.61 -26.75
C GLU A 359 11.12 -21.69 -26.78
N GLY A 360 10.41 -20.59 -27.06
CA GLY A 360 8.94 -20.54 -26.93
C GLY A 360 8.45 -20.75 -25.48
N ARG A 361 9.30 -20.45 -24.48
CA ARG A 361 9.06 -20.75 -23.06
C ARG A 361 8.15 -19.71 -22.40
N PHE A 362 6.85 -19.80 -22.69
CA PHE A 362 5.82 -18.99 -22.01
C PHE A 362 5.59 -19.42 -20.55
N TRP A 363 5.01 -18.52 -19.76
CA TRP A 363 4.56 -18.84 -18.40
C TRP A 363 3.19 -19.53 -18.45
N LYS A 364 3.10 -20.76 -17.92
CA LYS A 364 1.83 -21.46 -17.65
C LYS A 364 1.44 -21.27 -16.18
N SER A 365 0.15 -21.16 -15.88
CA SER A 365 -0.34 -21.04 -14.50
C SER A 365 -0.79 -22.41 -13.97
N LYS A 366 -0.49 -22.73 -12.71
CA LYS A 366 -0.80 -24.03 -12.06
C LYS A 366 -2.31 -24.39 -11.94
N ASN A 367 -3.20 -23.63 -12.58
CA ASN A 367 -4.62 -23.94 -12.67
C ASN A 367 -4.99 -24.73 -13.93
N GLU A 368 -4.11 -24.81 -14.94
CA GLU A 368 -4.36 -25.53 -16.21
C GLU A 368 -4.07 -27.05 -16.06
N ASP A 369 -3.17 -27.40 -15.13
CA ASP A 369 -2.70 -28.75 -14.72
C ASP A 369 -3.79 -29.70 -14.14
N LYS A 370 -5.07 -29.43 -14.42
CA LYS A 370 -6.24 -30.23 -14.03
C LYS A 370 -7.27 -30.41 -15.15
N GLY A 371 -7.01 -29.90 -16.36
CA GLY A 371 -7.95 -29.94 -17.48
C GLY A 371 -7.61 -30.93 -18.60
N GLU A 372 -6.34 -31.37 -18.72
CA GLU A 372 -5.83 -31.95 -19.97
C GLU A 372 -5.36 -33.42 -19.86
N GLU A 373 -5.16 -33.99 -18.66
CA GLU A 373 -4.68 -35.39 -18.51
C GLU A 373 -5.72 -36.48 -18.85
N GLU A 374 -7.02 -36.18 -18.88
CA GLU A 374 -8.07 -37.16 -19.21
C GLU A 374 -8.41 -37.25 -20.71
N ALA A 375 -7.80 -36.42 -21.58
CA ALA A 375 -8.18 -36.33 -22.99
C ALA A 375 -7.42 -37.28 -23.95
N GLU A 376 -6.16 -37.62 -23.66
CA GLU A 376 -5.29 -38.37 -24.59
C GLU A 376 -5.00 -39.82 -24.15
N SER A 377 -6.04 -40.59 -23.80
CA SER A 377 -5.90 -42.03 -23.51
C SER A 377 -7.06 -42.91 -23.96
N SER A 378 -7.54 -42.76 -25.21
CA SER A 378 -8.60 -43.61 -25.78
C SER A 378 -8.50 -43.90 -27.29
N ILE A 379 -7.34 -44.35 -27.76
CA ILE A 379 -7.13 -45.16 -29.00
C ILE A 379 -5.79 -45.90 -28.88
N SER A 380 -5.61 -47.19 -29.23
CA SER A 380 -6.54 -48.30 -29.50
C SER A 380 -5.85 -49.62 -29.08
N SER A 381 -6.60 -50.70 -28.80
CA SER A 381 -6.05 -51.95 -28.24
C SER A 381 -5.87 -53.10 -29.25
N THR A 382 -5.07 -54.11 -28.85
CA THR A 382 -4.82 -55.43 -29.51
C THR A 382 -3.91 -55.37 -30.75
N SER A 383 -2.98 -56.30 -31.03
CA SER A 383 -2.85 -57.73 -30.63
C SER A 383 -1.38 -58.24 -30.48
N ASN A 384 -1.24 -59.48 -29.97
CA ASN A 384 -0.04 -60.34 -29.83
C ASN A 384 0.90 -60.40 -31.09
N GLU A 385 2.18 -60.85 -31.07
CA GLU A 385 2.78 -62.03 -30.40
C GLU A 385 4.31 -61.99 -30.10
N GLN A 386 4.70 -62.85 -29.13
CA GLN A 386 5.92 -63.69 -28.98
C GLN A 386 7.34 -63.33 -29.52
N LEU A 387 8.30 -63.38 -28.57
CA LEU A 387 9.60 -64.11 -28.57
C LEU A 387 10.90 -63.60 -29.27
N LYS A 388 11.82 -63.11 -28.41
CA LYS A 388 13.13 -63.75 -28.05
C LYS A 388 14.39 -63.44 -28.91
N VAL A 389 15.56 -63.57 -28.24
CA VAL A 389 16.96 -63.59 -28.78
C VAL A 389 17.48 -62.23 -29.27
N THR A 390 18.61 -61.64 -28.83
CA THR A 390 19.57 -61.83 -27.69
C THR A 390 20.17 -60.42 -27.36
N GLN A 391 21.24 -60.13 -26.60
CA GLN A 391 22.38 -60.90 -26.04
C GLN A 391 22.99 -60.21 -24.78
N GLU A 392 24.18 -60.65 -24.39
CA GLU A 392 25.02 -60.25 -23.24
C GLU A 392 26.52 -60.44 -23.71
N PRO A 393 27.63 -60.26 -22.94
CA PRO A 393 27.83 -59.70 -21.59
C PRO A 393 29.16 -58.94 -21.31
N ARG A 394 29.44 -58.70 -20.01
CA ARG A 394 30.75 -58.78 -19.29
C ARG A 394 31.75 -57.59 -19.16
N ALA A 395 31.60 -56.88 -18.03
CA ALA A 395 32.39 -57.04 -16.79
C ALA A 395 33.82 -56.46 -16.56
N LYS A 396 33.89 -55.62 -15.50
CA LYS A 396 34.84 -55.62 -14.35
C LYS A 396 36.34 -55.29 -14.52
N LYS A 397 36.72 -54.09 -14.03
CA LYS A 397 37.80 -53.73 -13.05
C LYS A 397 37.85 -52.18 -12.95
N GLY A 398 38.08 -51.48 -11.83
CA GLY A 398 38.10 -51.82 -10.40
C GLY A 398 39.46 -51.64 -9.69
N ARG A 399 39.70 -50.54 -8.92
CA ARG A 399 40.70 -50.42 -7.80
C ARG A 399 40.73 -49.06 -7.02
N ARG A 400 40.15 -49.04 -5.81
CA ARG A 400 40.72 -48.57 -4.51
C ARG A 400 41.18 -47.09 -4.24
N ASN A 401 40.42 -46.44 -3.31
CA ASN A 401 40.79 -45.59 -2.14
C ASN A 401 41.48 -44.19 -2.20
N GLN A 402 40.89 -43.29 -1.38
CA GLN A 402 41.47 -42.35 -0.39
C GLN A 402 42.23 -41.06 -0.81
N SER A 403 41.51 -39.93 -0.69
CA SER A 403 41.73 -38.85 0.29
C SER A 403 43.13 -38.26 0.53
N MET A 404 43.28 -36.95 0.25
CA MET A 404 44.14 -36.01 0.99
C MET A 404 43.49 -34.62 1.10
N GLU A 405 43.70 -33.95 2.24
CA GLU A 405 43.44 -32.51 2.43
C GLU A 405 44.68 -31.69 2.00
N LEU A 406 44.49 -30.41 1.64
CA LEU A 406 45.57 -29.41 1.58
C LEU A 406 45.08 -28.06 2.12
N LYS A 407 46.02 -27.25 2.63
CA LYS A 407 45.81 -26.03 3.44
C LYS A 407 46.84 -24.95 3.05
N LYS A 408 46.66 -23.71 3.56
CA LYS A 408 47.47 -22.47 3.38
C LYS A 408 47.13 -21.67 2.09
N GLU A 409 47.32 -20.35 2.00
CA GLU A 409 47.43 -19.21 2.95
C GLU A 409 47.26 -17.91 2.11
N GLU A 410 47.09 -16.74 2.75
CA GLU A 410 47.07 -15.42 2.07
C GLU A 410 48.49 -14.89 1.80
N PRO A 411 48.66 -13.74 1.10
CA PRO A 411 48.60 -12.46 1.83
C PRO A 411 47.93 -11.28 1.05
N GLU A 412 47.39 -10.31 1.81
CA GLU A 412 47.20 -8.91 1.36
C GLU A 412 48.51 -8.10 1.41
N PRO A 413 48.52 -6.89 0.84
CA PRO A 413 49.16 -5.78 1.56
C PRO A 413 48.32 -4.48 1.61
N GLU A 414 48.25 -3.91 2.83
CA GLU A 414 48.60 -2.52 3.22
C GLU A 414 48.80 -1.46 2.10
N THR A 415 48.41 -0.19 2.24
CA THR A 415 48.33 0.73 3.41
C THR A 415 47.08 1.67 3.29
N GLU A 416 46.76 2.69 4.11
CA GLU A 416 47.50 3.48 5.11
C GLU A 416 46.58 3.97 6.27
N ALA A 417 46.93 5.07 6.96
CA ALA A 417 46.24 5.64 8.13
C ALA A 417 45.37 6.89 7.75
N VAL A 418 44.85 7.78 8.63
CA VAL A 418 45.33 8.34 9.91
C VAL A 418 44.15 8.67 10.87
N SER A 419 44.29 8.27 12.15
CA SER A 419 43.95 8.94 13.46
C SER A 419 43.03 10.20 13.53
N SER A 420 42.39 10.61 14.64
CA SER A 420 42.37 10.27 16.10
C SER A 420 41.28 11.15 16.78
N SER A 421 40.71 10.96 17.99
CA SER A 421 40.41 9.84 18.94
C SER A 421 39.49 10.41 20.07
N GLN A 422 39.50 9.82 21.28
CA GLN A 422 39.02 10.36 22.59
C GLN A 422 37.48 10.44 22.84
N GLU A 423 36.94 10.00 24.00
CA GLU A 423 37.48 9.15 25.08
C GLU A 423 36.36 8.54 25.97
N ILE A 424 36.59 7.39 26.62
CA ILE A 424 35.72 6.79 27.67
C ILE A 424 36.60 6.14 28.76
N PRO A 425 36.34 6.32 30.08
CA PRO A 425 37.20 5.78 31.16
C PRO A 425 37.05 4.28 31.50
N THR A 426 37.98 3.79 32.35
CA THR A 426 38.33 2.36 32.57
C THR A 426 37.74 1.72 33.85
N MET A 427 37.76 0.38 33.90
CA MET A 427 37.32 -0.52 35.01
C MET A 427 38.23 -0.52 36.26
N PRO A 428 37.77 -1.13 37.38
CA PRO A 428 38.40 -2.39 37.85
C PRO A 428 37.45 -3.62 38.04
N GLN A 429 38.00 -4.76 38.49
CA GLN A 429 37.41 -6.12 38.61
C GLN A 429 37.23 -6.53 40.11
N PRO A 430 37.12 -7.84 40.54
CA PRO A 430 36.69 -9.12 39.92
C PRO A 430 35.71 -9.96 40.84
N ILE A 431 35.62 -11.30 40.62
CA ILE A 431 35.08 -12.38 41.50
C ILE A 431 33.53 -12.56 41.42
N GLU A 432 32.93 -13.77 41.35
CA GLU A 432 33.40 -15.17 41.52
C GLU A 432 32.86 -16.14 40.43
N LYS A 433 33.37 -17.40 40.40
CA LYS A 433 32.80 -18.52 39.62
C LYS A 433 32.68 -19.77 40.48
N VAL A 434 31.49 -20.37 40.57
CA VAL A 434 31.28 -21.66 41.23
C VAL A 434 31.25 -22.78 40.21
N SER A 435 32.07 -23.81 40.44
CA SER A 435 32.13 -25.04 39.63
C SER A 435 31.53 -26.21 40.40
N VAL A 436 30.76 -27.07 39.74
CA VAL A 436 30.29 -28.35 40.33
C VAL A 436 30.94 -29.52 39.59
N SER A 437 31.75 -30.30 40.30
CA SER A 437 32.41 -31.50 39.79
C SER A 437 32.11 -32.69 40.70
N THR A 438 31.25 -33.60 40.25
CA THR A 438 30.93 -34.84 40.96
C THR A 438 31.91 -35.95 40.59
N GLN A 439 32.94 -36.11 41.43
CA GLN A 439 33.94 -37.16 41.27
C GLN A 439 33.35 -38.57 41.41
N THR A 440 33.90 -39.52 40.65
CA THR A 440 33.62 -40.95 40.83
C THR A 440 34.13 -41.44 42.19
N LYS A 441 33.26 -42.08 43.00
CA LYS A 441 33.68 -42.95 44.11
C LYS A 441 33.08 -44.35 43.95
N LYS A 442 33.91 -45.30 43.54
CA LYS A 442 33.68 -46.71 43.86
C LYS A 442 33.99 -46.91 45.34
N LEU A 443 33.03 -47.36 46.13
CA LEU A 443 33.28 -47.97 47.43
C LEU A 443 32.49 -49.28 47.50
N SER A 444 33.18 -50.34 47.92
CA SER A 444 32.66 -51.71 48.00
C SER A 444 32.04 -51.98 49.38
N ALA A 445 30.81 -52.48 49.42
CA ALA A 445 30.17 -52.93 50.65
C ALA A 445 29.42 -54.27 50.46
N SER A 446 30.05 -55.31 51.01
CA SER A 446 29.49 -56.60 51.49
C SER A 446 28.04 -56.98 51.16
N SER A 447 27.86 -58.13 50.50
CA SER A 447 26.59 -58.88 50.53
C SER A 447 26.32 -59.47 51.93
N PRO A 448 25.08 -59.42 52.46
CA PRO A 448 24.70 -60.21 53.62
C PRO A 448 24.62 -61.70 53.28
N LYS A 449 25.62 -62.49 53.69
CA LYS A 449 25.51 -63.96 53.74
C LYS A 449 24.88 -64.37 55.08
N MET A 450 23.60 -64.72 55.08
CA MET A 450 22.98 -65.46 56.19
C MET A 450 22.51 -66.84 55.72
N LEU A 451 23.45 -67.79 55.83
CA LEU A 451 23.25 -69.15 56.31
C LEU A 451 21.81 -69.69 56.28
N HIS A 452 21.50 -70.53 55.29
CA HIS A 452 20.53 -71.59 55.55
C HIS A 452 21.28 -72.87 55.94
N ARG A 453 20.96 -73.37 57.14
CA ARG A 453 21.55 -74.56 57.75
C ARG A 453 20.97 -75.81 57.07
N SER A 454 21.82 -76.81 56.82
CA SER A 454 21.38 -78.09 56.26
C SER A 454 20.44 -78.81 57.22
N THR A 455 19.29 -79.24 56.72
CA THR A 455 18.46 -80.29 57.33
C THR A 455 18.33 -81.41 56.31
N GLN A 456 18.88 -82.58 56.63
CA GLN A 456 18.64 -83.79 55.86
C GLN A 456 17.32 -84.42 56.36
N THR A 457 16.42 -84.70 55.44
CA THR A 457 15.37 -85.72 55.61
C THR A 457 15.27 -86.50 54.30
N SER A 458 15.25 -87.82 54.39
CA SER A 458 15.18 -88.74 53.26
C SER A 458 13.79 -88.72 52.58
N ASN A 459 13.65 -89.54 51.54
CA ASN A 459 12.38 -90.14 51.07
C ASN A 459 11.33 -90.33 52.19
N ASP A 460 10.02 -90.15 51.97
CA ASP A 460 9.24 -90.28 50.73
C ASP A 460 8.15 -89.21 50.56
N GLY A 461 7.59 -89.09 49.33
CA GLY A 461 6.34 -88.38 49.07
C GLY A 461 6.35 -87.53 47.79
N VAL A 462 5.68 -87.98 46.73
CA VAL A 462 5.59 -87.24 45.46
C VAL A 462 4.60 -86.08 45.58
N CYS A 463 5.11 -84.86 45.75
CA CYS A 463 4.38 -83.64 45.37
C CYS A 463 4.83 -83.24 43.95
N GLN A 464 3.93 -83.30 42.97
CA GLN A 464 4.27 -83.04 41.57
C GLN A 464 4.69 -81.58 41.34
N ASN A 465 5.69 -81.36 40.47
CA ASN A 465 6.34 -80.07 40.18
C ASN A 465 5.40 -78.91 39.75
N MET A 466 4.14 -79.21 39.42
CA MET A 466 3.10 -78.26 39.03
C MET A 466 2.88 -77.10 40.02
N CYS A 467 3.13 -77.28 41.33
CA CYS A 467 2.92 -76.21 42.32
C CYS A 467 4.01 -75.13 42.26
N HIS A 468 5.28 -75.54 42.25
CA HIS A 468 6.44 -74.64 42.24
C HIS A 468 6.56 -73.87 40.92
N ASP A 469 6.36 -74.55 39.79
CA ASP A 469 6.42 -73.91 38.46
C ASP A 469 5.29 -72.89 38.27
N LYS A 470 4.09 -73.20 38.77
CA LYS A 470 2.94 -72.27 38.71
C LYS A 470 3.20 -71.02 39.57
N TYR A 471 3.75 -71.17 40.77
CA TYR A 471 4.09 -70.02 41.63
C TYR A 471 5.24 -69.19 41.03
N THR A 472 6.29 -69.86 40.52
CA THR A 472 7.45 -69.21 39.87
C THR A 472 7.01 -68.45 38.62
N LYS A 473 6.12 -69.02 37.80
CA LYS A 473 5.54 -68.34 36.64
C LYS A 473 4.72 -67.12 37.05
N ILE A 474 3.81 -67.24 38.03
CA ILE A 474 3.01 -66.10 38.51
C ILE A 474 3.91 -64.97 39.05
N PHE A 475 4.98 -65.31 39.78
CA PHE A 475 5.94 -64.32 40.29
C PHE A 475 6.71 -63.61 39.17
N ASN A 476 7.16 -64.35 38.13
CA ASN A 476 7.82 -63.75 36.97
C ASN A 476 6.84 -62.91 36.12
N ASP A 477 5.64 -63.40 35.85
CA ASP A 477 4.58 -62.67 35.15
C ASP A 477 4.21 -61.37 35.89
N PHE A 478 4.18 -61.37 37.22
CA PHE A 478 3.98 -60.17 38.04
C PHE A 478 5.18 -59.22 38.00
N LYS A 479 6.40 -59.75 38.13
CA LYS A 479 7.66 -58.99 38.07
C LYS A 479 7.85 -58.30 36.72
N ASP A 480 7.46 -58.94 35.63
CA ASP A 480 7.59 -58.36 34.28
C ASP A 480 6.46 -57.39 33.94
N ARG A 481 5.25 -57.56 34.51
CA ARG A 481 4.22 -56.49 34.53
C ARG A 481 4.71 -55.26 35.29
N MET A 482 5.21 -55.43 36.52
CA MET A 482 5.77 -54.33 37.32
C MET A 482 6.89 -53.57 36.58
N LYS A 483 7.79 -54.27 35.87
CA LYS A 483 8.79 -53.62 34.99
C LYS A 483 8.15 -52.88 33.82
N ALA A 484 7.15 -53.48 33.15
CA ALA A 484 6.49 -52.88 32.00
C ALA A 484 5.71 -51.62 32.39
N ASP A 485 5.03 -51.64 33.53
CA ASP A 485 4.27 -50.50 34.05
C ASP A 485 5.20 -49.41 34.58
N HIS A 486 6.26 -49.75 35.31
CA HIS A 486 7.31 -48.77 35.67
C HIS A 486 7.95 -48.15 34.42
N LYS A 487 8.24 -48.94 33.37
CA LYS A 487 8.77 -48.42 32.10
C LYS A 487 7.78 -47.46 31.44
N ARG A 488 6.49 -47.81 31.37
CA ARG A 488 5.43 -46.95 30.81
C ARG A 488 5.28 -45.65 31.59
N GLU A 489 5.34 -45.71 32.92
CA GLU A 489 5.30 -44.54 33.78
C GLU A 489 6.52 -43.63 33.55
N THR A 490 7.73 -44.19 33.53
CA THR A 490 8.95 -43.43 33.18
C THR A 490 8.84 -42.79 31.79
N GLU A 491 8.35 -43.52 30.78
CA GLU A 491 8.14 -42.99 29.44
C GLU A 491 7.02 -41.93 29.34
N ARG A 492 6.05 -41.92 30.27
CA ARG A 492 5.04 -40.85 30.37
C ARG A 492 5.65 -39.61 30.99
N VAL A 493 6.24 -39.73 32.18
CA VAL A 493 6.86 -38.60 32.91
C VAL A 493 7.94 -37.92 32.07
N VAL A 494 8.76 -38.68 31.33
CA VAL A 494 9.77 -38.11 30.41
C VAL A 494 9.11 -37.35 29.26
N ARG A 495 8.00 -37.83 28.68
CA ARG A 495 7.27 -37.11 27.63
C ARG A 495 6.61 -35.82 28.14
N GLU A 496 5.99 -35.88 29.32
CA GLU A 496 5.37 -34.71 29.96
C GLU A 496 6.43 -33.65 30.32
N ALA A 497 7.60 -34.06 30.83
CA ALA A 497 8.71 -33.14 31.10
C ALA A 497 9.29 -32.51 29.82
N VAL A 498 9.44 -33.28 28.74
CA VAL A 498 9.94 -32.76 27.45
C VAL A 498 8.97 -31.75 26.83
N GLU A 499 7.67 -32.04 26.78
CA GLU A 499 6.71 -31.11 26.19
C GLU A 499 6.52 -29.86 27.07
N LYS A 500 6.60 -30.00 28.41
CA LYS A 500 6.64 -28.84 29.31
C LYS A 500 7.84 -27.93 29.01
N LEU A 501 9.06 -28.47 29.00
CA LEU A 501 10.28 -27.71 28.68
C LEU A 501 10.20 -27.05 27.29
N ARG A 502 9.56 -27.70 26.32
CA ARG A 502 9.29 -27.13 25.00
C ARG A 502 8.35 -25.93 25.07
N THR A 503 7.25 -26.01 25.82
CA THR A 503 6.33 -24.87 26.00
C THR A 503 6.98 -23.71 26.75
N GLU A 504 7.83 -23.99 27.74
CA GLU A 504 8.58 -22.97 28.48
C GLU A 504 9.59 -22.26 27.57
N MET A 505 10.36 -23.02 26.77
CA MET A 505 11.30 -22.47 25.77
C MET A 505 10.59 -21.65 24.68
N GLU A 506 9.42 -22.10 24.19
CA GLU A 506 8.66 -21.37 23.18
C GLU A 506 8.06 -20.07 23.73
N GLU A 507 7.66 -20.05 25.02
CA GLU A 507 7.23 -18.83 25.70
C GLU A 507 8.39 -17.86 25.96
N GLU A 508 9.53 -18.31 26.46
CA GLU A 508 10.73 -17.46 26.61
C GLU A 508 11.15 -16.83 25.27
N LYS A 509 11.16 -17.64 24.20
CA LYS A 509 11.40 -17.18 22.83
C LYS A 509 10.37 -16.12 22.40
N ARG A 510 9.07 -16.34 22.69
CA ARG A 510 8.00 -15.38 22.38
C ARG A 510 8.18 -14.07 23.13
N GLN A 511 8.54 -14.10 24.41
CA GLN A 511 8.82 -12.92 25.21
C GLN A 511 10.07 -12.17 24.72
N ALA A 512 11.15 -12.89 24.38
CA ALA A 512 12.37 -12.31 23.83
C ALA A 512 12.12 -11.62 22.47
N VAL A 513 11.37 -12.25 21.57
CA VAL A 513 10.96 -11.65 20.28
C VAL A 513 10.09 -10.42 20.51
N ASN A 514 9.08 -10.48 21.37
CA ASN A 514 8.22 -9.32 21.68
C ASN A 514 9.04 -8.14 22.24
N LYS A 515 10.01 -8.39 23.13
CA LYS A 515 10.90 -7.37 23.68
C LYS A 515 11.84 -6.78 22.61
N ALA A 516 12.37 -7.60 21.72
CA ALA A 516 13.19 -7.14 20.59
C ALA A 516 12.40 -6.27 19.61
N VAL A 517 11.16 -6.67 19.27
CA VAL A 517 10.26 -5.90 18.40
C VAL A 517 9.86 -4.56 19.05
N ALA A 518 9.53 -4.54 20.34
CA ALA A 518 9.21 -3.32 21.06
C ALA A 518 10.39 -2.32 21.10
N ASN A 519 11.61 -2.82 21.33
CA ASN A 519 12.82 -2.00 21.28
C ASN A 519 13.08 -1.44 19.86
N ALA A 520 12.98 -2.29 18.84
CA ALA A 520 13.18 -1.90 17.44
C ALA A 520 12.14 -0.85 16.98
N GLN A 521 10.87 -1.01 17.37
CA GLN A 521 9.83 0.00 17.11
C GLN A 521 10.16 1.33 17.80
N GLY A 522 10.57 1.28 19.08
CA GLY A 522 10.97 2.49 19.82
C GLY A 522 12.16 3.22 19.21
N GLU A 523 13.13 2.50 18.64
CA GLU A 523 14.21 3.12 17.85
C GLU A 523 13.74 3.71 16.53
N MET A 524 12.89 3.00 15.79
CA MET A 524 12.34 3.48 14.52
C MET A 524 11.49 4.75 14.72
N ASP A 525 10.69 4.81 15.78
CA ASP A 525 9.89 5.98 16.14
C ASP A 525 10.77 7.19 16.51
N ARG A 526 11.89 6.97 17.21
CA ARG A 526 12.89 8.02 17.53
C ARG A 526 13.57 8.53 16.25
N LYS A 527 14.04 7.63 15.39
CA LYS A 527 14.68 7.97 14.10
C LYS A 527 13.69 8.71 13.19
N CYS A 528 12.43 8.29 13.15
CA CYS A 528 11.35 8.95 12.41
C CYS A 528 11.10 10.38 12.89
N LYS A 529 11.02 10.61 14.21
CA LYS A 529 10.89 11.96 14.79
C LYS A 529 12.08 12.85 14.42
N GLN A 530 13.31 12.37 14.62
CA GLN A 530 14.54 13.11 14.31
C GLN A 530 14.62 13.51 12.83
N VAL A 531 14.29 12.59 11.91
CA VAL A 531 14.26 12.89 10.47
C VAL A 531 13.16 13.91 10.13
N LYS A 532 11.99 13.82 10.76
CA LYS A 532 10.89 14.78 10.57
C LYS A 532 11.25 16.18 11.07
N GLU A 533 11.95 16.29 12.19
CA GLU A 533 12.41 17.56 12.77
C GLU A 533 13.50 18.19 11.90
N LYS A 534 14.54 17.42 11.51
CA LYS A 534 15.60 17.90 10.61
C LYS A 534 15.07 18.35 9.25
N CYS A 535 14.14 17.60 8.65
CA CYS A 535 13.48 17.97 7.39
C CYS A 535 12.66 19.26 7.52
N LYS A 536 12.01 19.48 8.67
CA LYS A 536 11.30 20.74 8.98
C LYS A 536 12.26 21.92 9.12
N GLU A 537 13.43 21.72 9.73
CA GLU A 537 14.47 22.75 9.85
C GLU A 537 15.06 23.13 8.48
N GLU A 538 15.44 22.13 7.68
CA GLU A 538 15.93 22.30 6.30
C GLU A 538 14.91 23.07 5.42
N PHE A 539 13.62 22.74 5.54
CA PHE A 539 12.55 23.42 4.82
C PHE A 539 12.34 24.87 5.28
N LEU A 540 12.47 25.15 6.58
CA LEU A 540 12.39 26.52 7.11
C LEU A 540 13.60 27.38 6.71
N GLU A 541 14.80 26.81 6.66
CA GLU A 541 16.01 27.48 6.16
C GLU A 541 15.87 27.82 4.66
N GLU A 542 15.36 26.89 3.84
CA GLU A 542 15.17 27.14 2.40
C GLU A 542 14.05 28.18 2.16
N ILE A 543 12.95 28.18 2.93
CA ILE A 543 11.94 29.26 2.88
C ILE A 543 12.56 30.61 3.22
N LYS A 544 13.38 30.68 4.27
CA LYS A 544 14.06 31.91 4.72
C LYS A 544 15.06 32.41 3.66
N LYS A 545 15.77 31.50 3.00
CA LYS A 545 16.68 31.76 1.88
C LYS A 545 15.94 32.28 0.64
N LEU A 546 14.84 31.63 0.24
CA LEU A 546 13.97 32.08 -0.87
C LEU A 546 13.34 33.45 -0.58
N ALA A 547 12.87 33.70 0.65
CA ALA A 547 12.35 35.00 1.06
C ALA A 547 13.44 36.10 1.02
N GLY A 548 14.67 35.77 1.40
CA GLY A 548 15.83 36.66 1.26
C GLY A 548 16.15 36.99 -0.20
N GLN A 549 16.21 35.98 -1.07
CA GLN A 549 16.42 36.13 -2.51
C GLN A 549 15.30 36.97 -3.16
N HIS A 550 14.04 36.70 -2.83
CA HIS A 550 12.90 37.47 -3.33
C HIS A 550 12.96 38.94 -2.89
N LYS A 551 13.34 39.22 -1.63
CA LYS A 551 13.56 40.59 -1.14
C LYS A 551 14.72 41.29 -1.85
N GLN A 552 15.79 40.56 -2.19
CA GLN A 552 16.92 41.07 -2.97
C GLN A 552 16.51 41.38 -4.43
N LEU A 553 15.76 40.49 -5.08
CA LEU A 553 15.21 40.70 -6.42
C LEU A 553 14.29 41.93 -6.44
N ILE A 554 13.33 42.04 -5.51
CA ILE A 554 12.48 43.25 -5.39
C ILE A 554 13.32 44.52 -5.21
N SER A 555 14.42 44.47 -4.44
CA SER A 555 15.32 45.60 -4.23
C SER A 555 16.11 45.98 -5.50
N GLN A 556 16.52 45.00 -6.31
CA GLN A 556 17.13 45.23 -7.63
C GLN A 556 16.10 45.79 -8.63
N THR A 557 14.90 45.21 -8.68
CA THR A 557 13.80 45.65 -9.54
C THR A 557 13.40 47.10 -9.25
N LYS A 558 13.26 47.47 -7.97
CA LYS A 558 12.90 48.84 -7.55
C LYS A 558 13.99 49.91 -7.80
N LYS A 559 15.20 49.52 -8.22
CA LYS A 559 16.28 50.46 -8.62
C LYS A 559 16.30 50.76 -10.13
N LYS A 560 15.54 50.01 -10.93
CA LYS A 560 15.47 50.16 -12.38
C LYS A 560 14.29 51.04 -12.80
N GLN A 561 14.35 51.57 -14.01
CA GLN A 561 13.22 52.22 -14.68
C GLN A 561 12.52 51.22 -15.59
N TRP A 562 11.20 51.34 -15.74
CA TRP A 562 10.35 50.32 -16.35
C TRP A 562 9.54 50.88 -17.52
N CYS A 563 9.37 50.05 -18.54
CA CYS A 563 8.63 50.39 -19.75
C CYS A 563 7.13 50.42 -19.44
N TYR A 564 6.48 51.56 -19.63
CA TYR A 564 5.06 51.73 -19.33
C TYR A 564 4.14 50.76 -20.11
N ASN A 565 4.59 50.29 -21.27
CA ASN A 565 3.78 49.50 -22.22
C ASN A 565 3.95 47.97 -22.07
N CYS A 566 5.05 47.48 -21.48
CA CYS A 566 5.39 46.05 -21.44
C CYS A 566 6.16 45.58 -20.20
N GLU A 567 6.39 46.45 -19.21
CA GLU A 567 7.09 46.13 -17.95
C GLU A 567 8.54 45.61 -18.08
N GLU A 568 9.14 45.69 -19.27
CA GLU A 568 10.58 45.48 -19.48
C GLU A 568 11.42 46.66 -18.96
N GLU A 569 12.73 46.46 -18.78
CA GLU A 569 13.64 47.53 -18.36
C GLU A 569 13.70 48.66 -19.42
N ALA A 570 13.50 49.90 -18.99
CA ALA A 570 13.42 51.04 -19.89
C ALA A 570 14.80 51.60 -20.23
N MET A 571 15.08 51.71 -21.53
CA MET A 571 16.30 52.33 -22.07
C MET A 571 16.09 53.80 -22.47
N TYR A 572 14.84 54.25 -22.65
CA TYR A 572 14.50 55.59 -23.14
C TYR A 572 13.53 56.30 -22.18
N HIS A 573 13.85 57.54 -21.79
CA HIS A 573 13.00 58.37 -20.93
C HIS A 573 12.23 59.43 -21.73
N CYS A 574 10.91 59.48 -21.56
CA CYS A 574 10.04 60.45 -22.23
C CYS A 574 9.77 61.68 -21.34
N CYS A 575 9.18 61.46 -20.16
CA CYS A 575 8.99 62.46 -19.10
C CYS A 575 8.92 61.77 -17.73
N TRP A 576 8.89 62.55 -16.63
CA TRP A 576 9.08 62.10 -15.24
C TRP A 576 8.42 60.77 -14.82
N ASN A 577 7.23 60.46 -15.35
CA ASN A 577 6.47 59.25 -14.99
C ASN A 577 6.26 58.29 -16.19
N THR A 578 7.10 58.38 -17.23
CA THR A 578 6.96 57.57 -18.45
C THR A 578 8.29 57.33 -19.16
N SER A 579 8.69 56.06 -19.19
CA SER A 579 9.89 55.54 -19.85
C SER A 579 9.53 54.29 -20.67
N TYR A 580 10.41 53.89 -21.60
CA TYR A 580 10.16 52.83 -22.58
C TYR A 580 11.41 51.96 -22.82
N CYS A 581 11.22 50.66 -23.08
CA CYS A 581 12.29 49.77 -23.55
C CYS A 581 12.66 50.00 -25.02
N SER A 582 11.69 50.43 -25.86
CA SER A 582 11.86 50.53 -27.31
C SER A 582 11.03 51.66 -27.92
N ILE A 583 11.44 52.09 -29.13
CA ILE A 583 10.69 53.08 -29.94
C ILE A 583 9.29 52.56 -30.31
N LYS A 584 9.14 51.25 -30.50
CA LYS A 584 7.83 50.61 -30.77
C LYS A 584 6.87 50.83 -29.59
N CYS A 585 7.30 50.44 -28.39
CA CYS A 585 6.51 50.63 -27.17
C CYS A 585 6.27 52.11 -26.83
N GLN A 586 7.20 53.00 -27.22
CA GLN A 586 6.95 54.44 -27.17
C GLN A 586 5.81 54.85 -28.12
N GLN A 587 5.85 54.43 -29.39
CA GLN A 587 4.83 54.80 -30.37
C GLN A 587 3.44 54.26 -30.00
N GLU A 588 3.34 53.00 -29.56
CA GLU A 588 2.08 52.37 -29.13
C GLU A 588 1.39 53.19 -28.03
N HIS A 589 2.06 53.39 -26.88
CA HIS A 589 1.54 54.19 -25.77
C HIS A 589 1.35 55.68 -26.15
N TRP A 590 2.20 56.24 -27.03
CA TRP A 590 2.07 57.63 -27.51
C TRP A 590 0.81 57.87 -28.32
N HIS A 591 0.49 56.96 -29.25
CA HIS A 591 -0.69 57.07 -30.10
C HIS A 591 -1.98 56.68 -29.35
N ALA A 592 -1.91 55.77 -28.38
CA ALA A 592 -3.04 55.45 -27.50
C ALA A 592 -3.44 56.62 -26.60
N GLU A 593 -2.50 57.14 -25.78
CA GLU A 593 -2.83 58.11 -24.73
C GLU A 593 -1.73 59.12 -24.38
N HIS A 594 -0.45 58.73 -24.34
CA HIS A 594 0.61 59.57 -23.74
C HIS A 594 0.77 60.94 -24.43
N LYS A 595 0.48 61.04 -25.73
CA LYS A 595 0.51 62.31 -26.48
C LYS A 595 -0.37 63.40 -25.86
N ARG A 596 -1.43 63.04 -25.11
CA ARG A 596 -2.34 63.99 -24.44
C ARG A 596 -1.89 64.40 -23.03
N THR A 597 -1.02 63.61 -22.40
CA THR A 597 -0.64 63.75 -20.97
C THR A 597 0.85 63.99 -20.74
N CYS A 598 1.69 63.90 -21.79
CA CYS A 598 3.13 64.05 -21.70
C CYS A 598 3.54 65.41 -21.13
N ARG A 599 4.40 65.39 -20.10
CA ARG A 599 4.89 66.60 -19.39
C ARG A 599 6.26 67.08 -19.90
N ARG A 600 6.75 66.55 -21.01
CA ARG A 600 7.99 67.02 -21.65
C ARG A 600 7.70 68.40 -22.27
N LYS A 601 8.34 69.46 -21.74
CA LYS A 601 8.30 70.79 -22.38
C LYS A 601 8.86 70.68 -23.80
N ARG A 602 8.29 71.47 -24.72
CA ARG A 602 8.86 71.70 -26.05
C ARG A 602 10.13 72.54 -25.93
#